data_AF-A0A1X4NHB8-F1
#
_entry.id   AF-A0A1X4NHB8-F1
#
_cell.length_a   1.000
_cell.length_b   1.000
_cell.length_c   1.000
_cell.angle_alpha   90.00
_cell.angle_beta   90.00
_cell.angle_gamma   90.00
#
_symmetry.space_group_name_H-M   'P 1'
#
loop_
_entity.id
_entity.type
_entity.pdbx_description
1 polymer ?
#
loop_
_entity_poly.entity_id
_entity_poly.type
_entity_poly.pdbx_seq_one_letter_code
_entity_poly.pdbx_strand_id
1 'polypeptide(L)'
;MIVCSLLLQAAAARAAMTCAAPPFDGDPRIAGVVERTLDAIRGFDGLEATLNATLGGICISDHLHVARGYFEPDTRRIVLAPDLEGGLLQAVMVHELRHAEQYAQGLCPSLSLGMKDYAQAVFAMEADASVTNLVVASRLKADGDPAMWTALENWPMQSDIVDVFAASLAEDGDLALAAHAAFDAWFDGEVRTHAYYVASCLDYLDQTEKAHLLPQYDRVAPDFLTRLCTLPDGTRYACDLPGE
;
A
#
# COMPACT_ATOMS: atom_id res chain seq x y z
N MET A 1 1.36 13.00 62.17
CA MET A 1 0.45 12.39 61.17
C MET A 1 1.18 12.38 59.84
N ILE A 2 1.74 11.23 59.45
CA ILE A 2 2.38 11.03 58.14
C ILE A 2 1.35 10.32 57.28
N VAL A 3 0.81 11.01 56.28
CA VAL A 3 -0.06 10.40 55.26
C VAL A 3 0.85 9.83 54.19
N CYS A 4 1.07 8.52 54.29
CA CYS A 4 1.75 7.70 53.29
C CYS A 4 0.80 7.54 52.09
N SER A 5 0.98 8.35 51.06
CA SER A 5 0.27 8.17 49.78
C SER A 5 1.03 7.16 48.94
N LEU A 6 0.45 5.96 48.84
CA LEU A 6 0.79 4.94 47.85
C LEU A 6 0.60 5.54 46.45
N LEU A 7 1.70 5.97 45.84
CA LEU A 7 1.77 6.12 44.40
C LEU A 7 1.72 4.71 43.80
N LEU A 8 0.52 4.26 43.43
CA LEU A 8 0.39 3.23 42.41
C LEU A 8 1.05 3.80 41.15
N GLN A 9 2.28 3.35 40.89
CA GLN A 9 2.84 3.43 39.55
C GLN A 9 1.98 2.54 38.67
N ALA A 10 1.02 3.15 37.97
CA ALA A 10 0.49 2.56 36.76
C ALA A 10 1.69 2.38 35.83
N ALA A 11 2.15 1.14 35.68
CA ALA A 11 3.06 0.80 34.60
C ALA A 11 2.37 1.26 33.32
N ALA A 12 2.93 2.24 32.63
CA ALA A 12 2.54 2.55 31.28
C ALA A 12 2.68 1.23 30.50
N ALA A 13 1.55 0.65 30.07
CA ALA A 13 1.56 -0.50 29.20
C ALA A 13 2.39 -0.09 27.98
N ARG A 14 3.57 -0.68 27.84
CA ARG A 14 4.43 -0.48 26.68
C ARG A 14 3.65 -1.08 25.52
N ALA A 15 3.09 -0.20 24.70
CA ALA A 15 2.28 -0.58 23.56
C ALA A 15 3.05 -1.58 22.68
N ALA A 16 2.36 -2.65 22.32
CA ALA A 16 2.97 -3.94 22.03
C ALA A 16 2.94 -4.19 20.52
N MET A 17 3.99 -3.74 19.83
CA MET A 17 4.22 -4.17 18.46
C MET A 17 4.67 -5.62 18.46
N THR A 18 3.91 -6.50 17.80
CA THR A 18 4.25 -7.91 17.64
C THR A 18 4.67 -8.13 16.19
N CYS A 19 5.84 -8.71 15.97
CA CYS A 19 6.38 -8.94 14.64
C CYS A 19 6.80 -10.39 14.45
N ALA A 20 6.68 -10.89 13.23
CA ALA A 20 7.29 -12.13 12.79
C ALA A 20 8.08 -11.89 11.50
N ALA A 21 9.26 -12.49 11.40
CA ALA A 21 10.05 -12.54 10.18
C ALA A 21 9.73 -13.82 9.40
N PRO A 22 10.04 -13.91 8.10
CA PRO A 22 9.96 -15.17 7.36
C PRO A 22 10.63 -16.32 8.13
N PRO A 23 10.03 -17.52 8.18
CA PRO A 23 8.87 -17.99 7.42
C PRO A 23 7.49 -17.64 8.05
N PHE A 24 7.45 -16.67 8.97
CA PHE A 24 6.25 -16.13 9.61
C PHE A 24 5.50 -17.11 10.53
N ASP A 25 6.18 -18.14 11.02
CA ASP A 25 5.64 -19.15 11.95
C ASP A 25 5.75 -18.75 13.44
N GLY A 26 6.48 -17.69 13.74
CA GLY A 26 6.75 -17.23 15.11
C GLY A 26 5.56 -16.63 15.85
N ASP A 27 4.48 -16.26 15.14
CA ASP A 27 3.24 -15.75 15.73
C ASP A 27 2.02 -16.29 14.97
N PRO A 28 1.06 -16.98 15.65
CA PRO A 28 -0.08 -17.60 14.97
C PRO A 28 -1.01 -16.61 14.26
N ARG A 29 -1.12 -15.38 14.77
CA ARG A 29 -1.96 -14.35 14.16
C ARG A 29 -1.33 -13.88 12.86
N ILE A 30 -0.02 -13.63 12.85
CA ILE A 30 0.71 -13.24 11.65
C ILE A 30 0.75 -14.40 10.65
N ALA A 31 0.96 -15.63 11.09
CA ALA A 31 0.87 -16.81 10.23
C ALA A 31 -0.48 -16.90 9.51
N GLY A 32 -1.59 -16.63 10.22
CA GLY A 32 -2.92 -16.59 9.62
C GLY A 32 -3.14 -15.40 8.66
N VAL A 33 -2.46 -14.27 8.85
CA VAL A 33 -2.45 -13.17 7.87
C VAL A 33 -1.73 -13.62 6.60
N VAL A 34 -0.57 -14.25 6.73
CA VAL A 34 0.23 -14.74 5.60
C VAL A 34 -0.53 -15.79 4.80
N GLU A 35 -1.13 -16.78 5.47
CA GLU A 35 -1.93 -17.82 4.81
C GLU A 35 -3.07 -17.22 3.99
N ARG A 36 -3.88 -16.33 4.59
CA ARG A 36 -4.97 -15.65 3.86
C ARG A 36 -4.48 -14.76 2.72
N THR A 37 -3.32 -14.14 2.89
CA THR A 37 -2.74 -13.28 1.84
C THR A 37 -2.25 -14.14 0.67
N LEU A 38 -1.54 -15.24 0.94
CA LEU A 38 -1.09 -16.20 -0.08
C LEU A 38 -2.26 -16.77 -0.88
N ASP A 39 -3.37 -17.11 -0.22
CA ASP A 39 -4.57 -17.56 -0.91
C ASP A 39 -5.18 -16.46 -1.80
N ALA A 40 -5.20 -15.21 -1.32
CA ALA A 40 -5.72 -14.08 -2.07
C ALA A 40 -4.90 -13.76 -3.33
N ILE A 41 -3.56 -13.89 -3.27
CA ILE A 41 -2.65 -13.50 -4.35
C ILE A 41 -2.22 -14.67 -5.25
N ARG A 42 -2.80 -15.86 -5.08
CA ARG A 42 -2.39 -17.04 -5.83
C ARG A 42 -2.50 -16.81 -7.34
N GLY A 43 -1.41 -17.06 -8.07
CA GLY A 43 -1.35 -16.84 -9.52
C GLY A 43 -0.97 -15.42 -9.92
N PHE A 44 -0.62 -14.57 -8.96
CA PHE A 44 0.03 -13.28 -9.19
C PHE A 44 1.51 -13.39 -8.78
N ASP A 45 2.32 -13.97 -9.68
CA ASP A 45 3.71 -14.37 -9.42
C ASP A 45 4.57 -13.27 -8.78
N GLY A 46 4.36 -12.00 -9.16
CA GLY A 46 5.09 -10.85 -8.61
C GLY A 46 4.82 -10.62 -7.13
N LEU A 47 3.54 -10.71 -6.72
CA LEU A 47 3.13 -10.59 -5.32
C LEU A 47 3.56 -11.82 -4.51
N GLU A 48 3.40 -13.01 -5.07
CA GLU A 48 3.83 -14.27 -4.42
C GLU A 48 5.34 -14.27 -4.17
N ALA A 49 6.14 -13.88 -5.15
CA ALA A 49 7.58 -13.74 -4.99
C ALA A 49 7.94 -12.69 -3.93
N THR A 50 7.24 -11.56 -3.91
CA THR A 50 7.48 -10.47 -2.95
C THR A 50 7.20 -10.92 -1.51
N LEU A 51 6.08 -11.60 -1.28
CA LEU A 51 5.72 -12.10 0.06
C LEU A 51 6.73 -13.15 0.56
N ASN A 52 7.19 -14.02 -0.34
CA ASN A 52 8.07 -15.14 0.02
C ASN A 52 9.56 -14.77 0.11
N ALA A 53 10.03 -13.79 -0.65
CA ALA A 53 11.47 -13.52 -0.82
C ALA A 53 11.90 -12.08 -0.51
N THR A 54 10.99 -11.10 -0.59
CA THR A 54 11.35 -9.68 -0.42
C THR A 54 11.14 -9.20 1.02
N LEU A 55 10.01 -9.57 1.65
CA LEU A 55 9.64 -9.07 2.97
C LEU A 55 10.63 -9.51 4.06
N GLY A 56 11.02 -8.55 4.90
CA GLY A 56 11.81 -8.77 6.11
C GLY A 56 10.97 -9.03 7.37
N GLY A 57 9.67 -8.72 7.34
CA GLY A 57 8.76 -9.01 8.44
C GLY A 57 7.34 -8.50 8.24
N ILE A 58 6.42 -9.01 9.05
CA ILE A 58 5.08 -8.45 9.23
C ILE A 58 4.94 -8.12 10.70
N CYS A 59 4.37 -6.95 11.00
CA CYS A 59 4.15 -6.46 12.34
C CYS A 59 2.69 -6.06 12.53
N ILE A 60 2.19 -6.21 13.75
CA ILE A 60 0.87 -5.73 14.17
C ILE A 60 1.12 -4.72 15.28
N SER A 61 0.59 -3.50 15.12
CA SER A 61 0.89 -2.36 15.99
C SER A 61 -0.38 -1.56 16.33
N ASP A 62 -0.62 -1.34 17.63
CA ASP A 62 -1.69 -0.50 18.17
C ASP A 62 -1.41 1.02 18.05
N HIS A 63 -0.27 1.40 17.45
CA HIS A 63 0.12 2.80 17.21
C HIS A 63 -0.33 3.38 15.86
N LEU A 64 -1.12 2.62 15.11
CA LEU A 64 -1.68 3.06 13.84
C LEU A 64 -2.94 3.89 14.09
N HIS A 65 -2.79 5.21 14.11
CA HIS A 65 -3.89 6.14 14.45
C HIS A 65 -4.76 6.54 13.25
N VAL A 66 -4.19 6.55 12.04
CA VAL A 66 -4.89 7.00 10.82
C VAL A 66 -4.70 5.98 9.69
N ALA A 67 -3.45 5.57 9.44
CA ALA A 67 -3.16 4.51 8.48
C ALA A 67 -3.67 3.15 8.99
N ARG A 68 -4.16 2.30 8.09
CA ARG A 68 -4.60 0.93 8.40
C ARG A 68 -3.45 -0.06 8.26
N GLY A 69 -2.48 0.24 7.41
CA GLY A 69 -1.18 -0.41 7.32
C GLY A 69 -0.18 0.52 6.65
N TYR A 70 1.09 0.11 6.63
CA TYR A 70 2.13 0.72 5.79
C TYR A 70 3.27 -0.27 5.55
N PHE A 71 3.94 -0.14 4.42
CA PHE A 71 5.24 -0.74 4.15
C PHE A 71 6.39 0.18 4.60
N GLU A 72 7.36 -0.37 5.35
CA GLU A 72 8.58 0.30 5.77
C GLU A 72 9.78 -0.18 4.94
N PRO A 73 10.33 0.65 4.02
CA PRO A 73 11.40 0.24 3.11
C PRO A 73 12.69 -0.20 3.82
N ASP A 74 13.11 0.49 4.87
CA ASP A 74 14.41 0.27 5.54
C ASP A 74 14.53 -1.14 6.14
N THR A 75 13.44 -1.64 6.71
CA THR A 75 13.39 -2.97 7.32
C THR A 75 12.64 -3.99 6.47
N ARG A 76 12.06 -3.54 5.35
CA ARG A 76 11.20 -4.31 4.45
C ARG A 76 10.02 -4.95 5.18
N ARG A 77 9.40 -4.21 6.09
CA ARG A 77 8.30 -4.73 6.92
C ARG A 77 6.97 -4.15 6.50
N ILE A 78 5.92 -4.97 6.54
CA ILE A 78 4.55 -4.47 6.52
C ILE A 78 4.07 -4.36 7.96
N VAL A 79 3.53 -3.21 8.34
CA VAL A 79 2.95 -2.96 9.66
C VAL A 79 1.45 -2.77 9.52
N LEU A 80 0.67 -3.47 10.34
CA LEU A 80 -0.79 -3.56 10.25
C LEU A 80 -1.48 -3.11 11.52
N ALA A 81 -2.65 -2.50 11.38
CA ALA A 81 -3.51 -2.18 12.50
C ALA A 81 -4.10 -3.47 13.12
N PRO A 82 -4.30 -3.51 14.45
CA PRO A 82 -4.66 -4.73 15.17
C PRO A 82 -6.13 -5.10 15.03
N ASP A 83 -6.94 -4.35 14.31
CA ASP A 83 -8.37 -4.57 14.09
C ASP A 83 -8.70 -4.88 12.63
N LEU A 84 -7.70 -5.18 11.80
CA LEU A 84 -7.90 -5.63 10.42
C LEU A 84 -8.32 -7.10 10.37
N GLU A 85 -9.46 -7.34 9.72
CA GLU A 85 -10.05 -8.67 9.53
C GLU A 85 -10.69 -8.80 8.14
N GLY A 86 -10.95 -10.04 7.73
CA GLY A 86 -11.69 -10.36 6.50
C GLY A 86 -11.14 -9.68 5.23
N GLY A 87 -12.05 -9.19 4.39
CA GLY A 87 -11.71 -8.53 3.13
C GLY A 87 -10.88 -7.26 3.28
N LEU A 88 -11.03 -6.52 4.38
CA LEU A 88 -10.25 -5.31 4.61
C LEU A 88 -8.78 -5.65 4.93
N LEU A 89 -8.54 -6.72 5.69
CA LEU A 89 -7.17 -7.23 5.89
C LEU A 89 -6.53 -7.63 4.55
N GLN A 90 -7.26 -8.33 3.68
CA GLN A 90 -6.77 -8.70 2.34
C GLN A 90 -6.44 -7.45 1.51
N ALA A 91 -7.34 -6.46 1.49
CA ALA A 91 -7.14 -5.20 0.77
C ALA A 91 -5.91 -4.42 1.25
N VAL A 92 -5.72 -4.29 2.57
CA VAL A 92 -4.53 -3.61 3.12
C VAL A 92 -3.27 -4.42 2.82
N MET A 93 -3.29 -5.75 3.01
CA MET A 93 -2.12 -6.58 2.75
C MET A 93 -1.68 -6.54 1.29
N VAL A 94 -2.61 -6.64 0.34
CA VAL A 94 -2.29 -6.59 -1.09
C VAL A 94 -1.75 -5.21 -1.49
N HIS A 95 -2.32 -4.13 -0.95
CA HIS A 95 -1.80 -2.76 -1.14
C HIS A 95 -0.35 -2.64 -0.69
N GLU A 96 -0.07 -2.99 0.57
CA GLU A 96 1.28 -2.85 1.13
C GLU A 96 2.28 -3.83 0.50
N LEU A 97 1.82 -5.00 0.07
CA LEU A 97 2.64 -5.96 -0.66
C LEU A 97 3.01 -5.42 -2.04
N ARG A 98 2.13 -4.67 -2.70
CA ARG A 98 2.47 -3.98 -3.95
C ARG A 98 3.54 -2.90 -3.72
N HIS A 99 3.50 -2.16 -2.61
CA HIS A 99 4.60 -1.24 -2.28
C HIS A 99 5.93 -1.97 -2.05
N ALA A 100 5.92 -3.13 -1.41
CA ALA A 100 7.12 -3.96 -1.26
C ALA A 100 7.66 -4.46 -2.61
N GLU A 101 6.77 -4.81 -3.54
CA GLU A 101 7.14 -5.21 -4.90
C GLU A 101 7.74 -4.03 -5.68
N GLN A 102 7.09 -2.86 -5.65
CA GLN A 102 7.60 -1.62 -6.26
C GLN A 102 8.99 -1.27 -5.72
N TYR A 103 9.21 -1.43 -4.41
CA TYR A 103 10.52 -1.28 -3.79
C TYR A 103 11.55 -2.26 -4.36
N ALA A 104 11.21 -3.55 -4.45
CA ALA A 104 12.11 -4.57 -5.00
C ALA A 104 12.47 -4.32 -6.48
N GLN A 105 11.58 -3.66 -7.23
CA GLN A 105 11.80 -3.24 -8.61
C GLN A 105 12.58 -1.91 -8.75
N GLY A 106 12.95 -1.28 -7.63
CA GLY A 106 13.68 0.00 -7.63
C GLY A 106 12.82 1.17 -8.11
N LEU A 107 11.52 1.17 -7.78
CA LEU A 107 10.56 2.20 -8.16
C LEU A 107 10.34 3.27 -7.08
N CYS A 108 10.97 3.16 -5.91
CA CYS A 108 10.87 4.21 -4.90
C CYS A 108 11.45 5.54 -5.43
N PRO A 109 10.77 6.68 -5.24
CA PRO A 109 11.24 7.95 -5.76
C PRO A 109 12.54 8.36 -5.09
N SER A 110 13.48 8.88 -5.90
CA SER A 110 14.77 9.37 -5.40
C SER A 110 14.62 10.75 -4.75
N LEU A 111 15.35 11.01 -3.67
CA LEU A 111 15.50 12.35 -3.09
C LEU A 111 16.28 13.32 -4.00
N SER A 112 16.80 12.85 -5.13
CA SER A 112 17.35 13.73 -6.17
C SER A 112 16.29 14.47 -6.96
N LEU A 113 15.04 13.98 -6.93
CA LEU A 113 13.91 14.62 -7.59
C LEU A 113 13.55 15.94 -6.91
N GLY A 114 13.05 16.89 -7.69
CA GLY A 114 12.34 18.03 -7.12
C GLY A 114 11.11 17.56 -6.33
N MET A 115 10.75 18.26 -5.24
CA MET A 115 9.63 17.86 -4.36
C MET A 115 8.31 17.61 -5.10
N LYS A 116 8.02 18.40 -6.15
CA LYS A 116 6.82 18.20 -7.00
C LYS A 116 6.88 16.87 -7.75
N ASP A 117 8.01 16.60 -8.41
CA ASP A 117 8.27 15.35 -9.14
C ASP A 117 8.27 14.14 -8.19
N TYR A 118 8.83 14.29 -6.99
CA TYR A 118 8.76 13.29 -5.93
C TYR A 118 7.30 12.97 -5.56
N ALA A 119 6.49 13.99 -5.28
CA ALA A 119 5.08 13.82 -4.95
C ALA A 119 4.29 13.17 -6.10
N GLN A 120 4.54 13.56 -7.35
CA GLN A 120 3.91 12.94 -8.52
C GLN A 120 4.30 11.46 -8.68
N ALA A 121 5.56 11.11 -8.41
CA ALA A 121 6.00 9.72 -8.43
C ALA A 121 5.32 8.89 -7.32
N VAL A 122 5.16 9.46 -6.11
CA VAL A 122 4.40 8.82 -5.03
C VAL A 122 2.94 8.61 -5.43
N PHE A 123 2.29 9.60 -6.05
CA PHE A 123 0.89 9.46 -6.48
C PHE A 123 0.69 8.31 -7.46
N ALA A 124 1.59 8.20 -8.44
CA ALA A 124 1.54 7.10 -9.39
C ALA A 124 1.69 5.74 -8.68
N MET A 125 2.57 5.64 -7.68
CA MET A 125 2.75 4.40 -6.90
C MET A 125 1.50 4.03 -6.09
N GLU A 126 0.82 4.99 -5.50
CA GLU A 126 -0.43 4.79 -4.74
C GLU A 126 -1.61 4.43 -5.65
N ALA A 127 -1.68 5.05 -6.84
CA ALA A 127 -2.65 4.70 -7.86
C ALA A 127 -2.44 3.26 -8.37
N ASP A 128 -1.20 2.87 -8.66
CA ASP A 128 -0.85 1.50 -9.05
C ASP A 128 -1.13 0.46 -7.95
N ALA A 129 -0.88 0.80 -6.68
CA ALA A 129 -1.25 -0.06 -5.54
C ALA A 129 -2.78 -0.23 -5.42
N SER A 130 -3.54 0.84 -5.68
CA SER A 130 -5.00 0.80 -5.71
C SER A 130 -5.53 -0.05 -6.87
N VAL A 131 -4.94 0.07 -8.06
CA VAL A 131 -5.24 -0.77 -9.23
C VAL A 131 -4.95 -2.25 -8.94
N THR A 132 -3.80 -2.54 -8.35
CA THR A 132 -3.41 -3.91 -7.96
C THR A 132 -4.44 -4.53 -7.02
N ASN A 133 -4.94 -3.76 -6.05
CA ASN A 133 -6.02 -4.18 -5.17
C ASN A 133 -7.30 -4.57 -5.92
N LEU A 134 -7.73 -3.76 -6.89
CA LEU A 134 -8.94 -4.00 -7.68
C LEU A 134 -8.79 -5.22 -8.59
N VAL A 135 -7.62 -5.42 -9.19
CA VAL A 135 -7.30 -6.59 -10.01
C VAL A 135 -7.41 -7.87 -9.18
N VAL A 136 -6.77 -7.92 -8.01
CA VAL A 136 -6.85 -9.09 -7.12
C VAL A 136 -8.29 -9.29 -6.62
N ALA A 137 -8.96 -8.24 -6.15
CA ALA A 137 -10.32 -8.32 -5.65
C ALA A 137 -11.33 -8.78 -6.72
N SER A 138 -11.18 -8.32 -7.96
CA SER A 138 -12.03 -8.73 -9.09
C SER A 138 -11.86 -10.22 -9.43
N ARG A 139 -10.61 -10.72 -9.40
CA ARG A 139 -10.31 -12.15 -9.53
C ARG A 139 -10.96 -12.96 -8.42
N LEU A 140 -10.79 -12.57 -7.16
CA LEU A 140 -11.38 -13.29 -6.01
C LEU A 140 -12.91 -13.31 -6.09
N LYS A 141 -13.53 -12.18 -6.45
CA LYS A 141 -14.98 -12.08 -6.66
C LYS A 141 -15.46 -13.03 -7.78
N ALA A 142 -14.74 -13.11 -8.89
CA ALA A 142 -15.05 -14.03 -9.98
C ALA A 142 -14.93 -15.50 -9.56
N ASP A 143 -14.01 -15.80 -8.65
CA ASP A 143 -13.79 -17.14 -8.09
C ASP A 143 -14.75 -17.47 -6.91
N GLY A 144 -15.66 -16.55 -6.56
CA GLY A 144 -16.71 -16.76 -5.55
C GLY A 144 -16.38 -16.27 -4.14
N ASP A 145 -15.26 -15.55 -3.95
CA ASP A 145 -14.90 -14.88 -2.70
C ASP A 145 -14.95 -13.35 -2.85
N PRO A 146 -16.11 -12.71 -2.64
CA PRO A 146 -16.27 -11.27 -2.85
C PRO A 146 -15.78 -10.43 -1.67
N ALA A 147 -15.22 -11.01 -0.61
CA ALA A 147 -14.98 -10.30 0.65
C ALA A 147 -14.07 -9.06 0.49
N MET A 148 -12.95 -9.21 -0.23
CA MET A 148 -12.03 -8.10 -0.52
C MET A 148 -12.68 -7.03 -1.39
N TRP A 149 -13.45 -7.42 -2.41
CA TRP A 149 -14.18 -6.49 -3.27
C TRP A 149 -15.18 -5.65 -2.47
N THR A 150 -16.00 -6.30 -1.62
CA THR A 150 -16.95 -5.60 -0.75
C THR A 150 -16.25 -4.69 0.25
N ALA A 151 -15.06 -5.04 0.74
CA ALA A 151 -14.29 -4.15 1.60
C ALA A 151 -13.85 -2.87 0.87
N LEU A 152 -13.39 -3.00 -0.39
CA LEU A 152 -13.00 -1.85 -1.22
C LEU A 152 -14.20 -0.96 -1.58
N GLU A 153 -15.34 -1.55 -1.95
CA GLU A 153 -16.60 -0.80 -2.22
C GLU A 153 -17.03 0.06 -1.03
N ASN A 154 -16.77 -0.40 0.19
CA ASN A 154 -17.16 0.28 1.42
C ASN A 154 -16.05 1.15 2.03
N TRP A 155 -14.88 1.24 1.38
CA TRP A 155 -13.78 2.06 1.86
C TRP A 155 -13.84 3.45 1.20
N PRO A 156 -14.11 4.54 1.94
CA PRO A 156 -14.32 5.87 1.34
C PRO A 156 -13.17 6.42 0.47
N MET A 157 -11.95 5.92 0.66
CA MET A 157 -10.77 6.34 -0.10
C MET A 157 -10.60 5.56 -1.42
N GLN A 158 -11.44 4.56 -1.67
CA GLN A 158 -11.32 3.62 -2.80
C GLN A 158 -12.65 3.41 -3.54
N SER A 159 -13.80 3.62 -2.90
CA SER A 159 -15.12 3.28 -3.44
C SER A 159 -15.41 3.92 -4.81
N ASP A 160 -14.98 5.15 -5.03
CA ASP A 160 -15.12 5.86 -6.31
C ASP A 160 -14.32 5.20 -7.44
N ILE A 161 -13.11 4.72 -7.13
CA ILE A 161 -12.25 4.01 -8.07
C ILE A 161 -12.84 2.63 -8.39
N VAL A 162 -13.42 1.95 -7.39
CA VAL A 162 -14.10 0.66 -7.58
C VAL A 162 -15.23 0.79 -8.59
N ASP A 163 -16.05 1.84 -8.49
CA ASP A 163 -17.17 2.10 -9.41
C ASP A 163 -16.68 2.25 -10.86
N VAL A 164 -15.61 3.01 -11.09
CA VAL A 164 -15.01 3.22 -12.42
C VAL A 164 -14.41 1.93 -12.97
N PHE A 165 -13.64 1.20 -12.17
CA PHE A 165 -13.06 -0.09 -12.57
C PHE A 165 -14.15 -1.09 -12.95
N ALA A 166 -15.19 -1.21 -12.12
CA ALA A 166 -16.28 -2.15 -12.32
C ALA A 166 -17.07 -1.84 -13.59
N ALA A 167 -17.33 -0.55 -13.86
CA ALA A 167 -18.03 -0.10 -15.06
C ALA A 167 -17.23 -0.44 -16.32
N SER A 168 -15.93 -0.11 -16.35
CA SER A 168 -15.06 -0.42 -17.50
C SER A 168 -14.93 -1.92 -17.74
N LEU A 169 -14.74 -2.71 -16.68
CA LEU A 169 -14.63 -4.17 -16.83
C LEU A 169 -15.94 -4.81 -17.31
N ALA A 170 -17.10 -4.28 -16.90
CA ALA A 170 -18.40 -4.77 -17.35
C ALA A 170 -18.72 -4.42 -18.81
N GLU A 171 -18.19 -3.31 -19.33
CA GLU A 171 -18.41 -2.85 -20.70
C GLU A 171 -17.59 -3.69 -21.70
N ASP A 172 -16.29 -3.83 -21.47
CA ASP A 172 -15.37 -4.41 -22.46
C ASP A 172 -14.84 -5.80 -22.09
N GLY A 173 -14.93 -6.19 -20.81
CA GLY A 173 -14.27 -7.40 -20.30
C GLY A 173 -12.73 -7.33 -20.32
N ASP A 174 -12.16 -6.16 -20.64
CA ASP A 174 -10.72 -5.94 -20.73
C ASP A 174 -10.16 -5.44 -19.39
N LEU A 175 -9.40 -6.30 -18.73
CA LEU A 175 -8.77 -6.01 -17.44
C LEU A 175 -7.76 -4.86 -17.51
N ALA A 176 -7.00 -4.75 -18.60
CA ALA A 176 -5.99 -3.70 -18.75
C ALA A 176 -6.66 -2.33 -18.95
N LEU A 177 -7.79 -2.28 -19.66
CA LEU A 177 -8.58 -1.07 -19.82
C LEU A 177 -9.23 -0.65 -18.49
N ALA A 178 -9.80 -1.61 -17.75
CA ALA A 178 -10.35 -1.34 -16.42
C ALA A 178 -9.29 -0.85 -15.43
N ALA A 179 -8.10 -1.44 -15.46
CA ALA A 179 -6.94 -1.01 -14.67
C ALA A 179 -6.50 0.42 -15.01
N HIS A 180 -6.44 0.76 -16.30
CA HIS A 180 -6.15 2.13 -16.74
C HIS A 180 -7.21 3.13 -16.24
N ALA A 181 -8.49 2.82 -16.41
CA ALA A 181 -9.58 3.68 -15.94
C ALA A 181 -9.54 3.90 -14.42
N ALA A 182 -9.20 2.86 -13.64
CA ALA A 182 -9.02 2.96 -12.20
C ALA A 182 -7.80 3.80 -11.81
N PHE A 183 -6.69 3.65 -12.55
CA PHE A 183 -5.51 4.48 -12.33
C PHE A 183 -5.83 5.96 -12.50
N ASP A 184 -6.53 6.33 -13.58
CA ASP A 184 -6.92 7.71 -13.85
C ASP A 184 -7.89 8.23 -12.79
N ALA A 185 -8.90 7.43 -12.42
CA ALA A 185 -9.88 7.78 -11.39
C ALA A 185 -9.25 8.04 -10.01
N TRP A 186 -8.07 7.46 -9.73
CA TRP A 186 -7.35 7.75 -8.49
C TRP A 186 -7.04 9.25 -8.35
N PHE A 187 -6.69 9.92 -9.46
CA PHE A 187 -6.33 11.35 -9.48
C PHE A 187 -7.53 12.29 -9.38
N ASP A 188 -8.74 11.82 -9.70
CA ASP A 188 -9.96 12.64 -9.65
C ASP A 188 -10.43 12.94 -8.21
N GLY A 189 -9.92 12.20 -7.22
CA GLY A 189 -10.26 12.39 -5.82
C GLY A 189 -9.49 13.54 -5.17
N GLU A 190 -10.02 14.77 -5.20
CA GLU A 190 -9.35 15.96 -4.63
C GLU A 190 -8.92 15.78 -3.17
N VAL A 191 -9.76 15.16 -2.33
CA VAL A 191 -9.44 14.90 -0.92
C VAL A 191 -8.24 13.96 -0.80
N ARG A 192 -8.18 12.94 -1.65
CA ARG A 192 -7.11 11.94 -1.71
C ARG A 192 -5.81 12.58 -2.21
N THR A 193 -5.84 13.24 -3.37
CA THR A 193 -4.64 13.87 -3.94
C THR A 193 -4.09 14.97 -3.05
N HIS A 194 -4.94 15.78 -2.39
CA HIS A 194 -4.47 16.78 -1.43
C HIS A 194 -3.81 16.14 -0.20
N ALA A 195 -4.43 15.13 0.40
CA ALA A 195 -3.87 14.44 1.57
C ALA A 195 -2.51 13.82 1.25
N TYR A 196 -2.40 13.11 0.13
CA TYR A 196 -1.15 12.53 -0.33
C TYR A 196 -0.11 13.58 -0.73
N TYR A 197 -0.52 14.73 -1.29
CA TYR A 197 0.42 15.81 -1.61
C TYR A 197 1.12 16.31 -0.36
N VAL A 198 0.35 16.62 0.69
CA VAL A 198 0.90 17.13 1.96
C VAL A 198 1.79 16.08 2.60
N ALA A 199 1.34 14.82 2.66
CA ALA A 199 2.12 13.72 3.22
C ALA A 199 3.46 13.52 2.48
N SER A 200 3.43 13.50 1.14
CA SER A 200 4.63 13.31 0.31
C SER A 200 5.62 14.46 0.45
N CYS A 201 5.13 15.70 0.56
CA CYS A 201 6.00 16.87 0.79
C CYS A 201 6.67 16.81 2.17
N LEU A 202 5.94 16.41 3.20
CA LEU A 202 6.50 16.27 4.56
C LEU A 202 7.53 15.14 4.61
N ASP A 203 7.22 13.98 4.05
CA ASP A 203 8.16 12.85 3.95
C ASP A 203 9.43 13.24 3.20
N TYR A 204 9.31 13.92 2.06
CA TYR A 204 10.47 14.43 1.31
C TYR A 204 11.38 15.30 2.17
N LEU A 205 10.82 16.22 2.96
CA LEU A 205 11.58 17.11 3.83
C LEU A 205 12.27 16.33 4.96
N ASP A 206 11.55 15.43 5.62
CA ASP A 206 12.07 14.58 6.71
C ASP A 206 13.24 13.71 6.21
N GLN A 207 13.10 13.11 5.03
CA GLN A 207 14.12 12.25 4.44
C GLN A 207 15.34 13.05 3.96
N THR A 208 15.13 14.24 3.40
CA THR A 208 16.22 15.17 3.01
C THR A 208 17.02 15.61 4.25
N GLU A 209 16.34 15.91 5.36
CA GLU A 209 16.97 16.28 6.63
C GLU A 209 17.81 15.13 7.20
N LYS A 210 17.24 13.92 7.28
CA LYS A 210 17.94 12.70 7.73
C LYS A 210 19.17 12.39 6.88
N ALA A 211 19.08 12.61 5.57
CA ALA A 211 20.17 12.34 4.64
C ALA A 211 21.20 13.49 4.54
N HIS A 212 20.97 14.61 5.23
CA HIS A 212 21.80 15.81 5.19
C HIS A 212 22.08 16.31 3.76
N LEU A 213 21.08 16.20 2.88
CA LEU A 213 21.22 16.52 1.46
C LEU A 213 21.00 18.02 1.19
N LEU A 214 21.68 18.52 0.17
CA LEU A 214 21.33 19.81 -0.43
C LEU A 214 20.14 19.62 -1.39
N PRO A 215 19.26 20.63 -1.56
CA PRO A 215 18.14 20.54 -2.49
C PRO A 215 18.56 20.18 -3.91
N GLN A 216 17.87 19.21 -4.52
CA GLN A 216 18.05 18.78 -5.91
C GLN A 216 16.77 19.00 -6.71
N TYR A 217 16.87 18.98 -8.05
CA TYR A 217 15.80 19.39 -8.97
C TYR A 217 15.69 18.47 -10.18
N ASP A 218 16.06 17.19 -10.02
CA ASP A 218 15.88 16.22 -11.09
C ASP A 218 14.38 15.98 -11.33
N ARG A 219 14.06 15.53 -12.54
CA ARG A 219 12.70 15.15 -12.93
C ARG A 219 12.54 13.64 -12.91
N VAL A 220 11.29 13.18 -12.80
CA VAL A 220 10.97 11.74 -12.90
C VAL A 220 11.52 11.18 -14.22
N ALA A 221 12.14 10.00 -14.17
CA ALA A 221 12.71 9.36 -15.35
C ALA A 221 11.61 9.08 -16.40
N PRO A 222 11.87 9.27 -17.71
CA PRO A 222 10.84 9.10 -18.75
C PRO A 222 10.23 7.71 -18.83
N ASP A 223 10.94 6.68 -18.36
CA ASP A 223 10.52 5.27 -18.37
C ASP A 223 9.85 4.83 -17.05
N PHE A 224 9.76 5.70 -16.05
CA PHE A 224 9.23 5.38 -14.73
C PHE A 224 7.83 4.75 -14.79
N LEU A 225 6.90 5.40 -15.48
CA LEU A 225 5.52 4.91 -15.65
C LEU A 225 5.46 3.59 -16.41
N THR A 226 6.33 3.40 -17.41
CA THR A 226 6.39 2.13 -18.15
C THR A 226 6.84 0.96 -17.28
N ARG A 227 7.72 1.21 -16.29
CA ARG A 227 8.14 0.18 -15.34
C ARG A 227 7.09 -0.03 -14.24
N LEU A 228 6.45 1.04 -13.78
CA LEU A 228 5.43 1.00 -12.74
C LEU A 228 4.15 0.29 -13.19
N CYS A 229 3.62 0.64 -14.37
CA CYS A 229 2.28 0.25 -14.80
C CYS A 229 2.24 -1.12 -15.49
N THR A 230 2.68 -2.10 -14.72
CA THR A 230 2.61 -3.53 -15.04
C THR A 230 1.82 -4.20 -13.92
N LEU A 231 0.67 -4.78 -14.30
CA LEU A 231 -0.20 -5.54 -13.42
C LEU A 231 0.55 -6.71 -12.77
N PRO A 232 0.04 -7.23 -11.63
CA PRO A 232 0.69 -8.33 -10.92
C PRO A 232 0.83 -9.64 -11.72
N ASP A 233 0.07 -9.82 -12.80
CA ASP A 233 0.17 -10.95 -13.74
C ASP A 233 1.16 -10.69 -14.90
N GLY A 234 1.82 -9.52 -14.90
CA GLY A 234 2.76 -9.09 -15.93
C GLY A 234 2.14 -8.32 -17.10
N THR A 235 0.80 -8.20 -17.16
CA THR A 235 0.10 -7.44 -18.20
C THR A 235 0.38 -5.94 -18.02
N ARG A 236 0.66 -5.22 -19.10
CA ARG A 236 0.84 -3.74 -19.03
C ARG A 236 -0.50 -3.03 -19.20
N TYR A 237 -0.66 -1.90 -18.53
CA TYR A 237 -1.78 -0.98 -18.73
C TYR A 237 -1.25 0.43 -19.00
N ALA A 238 -2.03 1.24 -19.73
CA ALA A 238 -1.68 2.63 -19.97
C ALA A 238 -1.83 3.41 -18.66
N CYS A 239 -0.85 4.25 -18.34
CA CYS A 239 -0.94 5.14 -17.21
C CYS A 239 -0.16 6.40 -17.54
N ASP A 240 -0.82 7.54 -17.37
CA ASP A 240 -0.23 8.85 -17.61
C ASP A 240 -0.43 9.69 -16.36
N LEU A 241 0.58 10.49 -16.00
CA LEU A 241 0.38 11.52 -14.99
C LEU A 241 -0.48 12.64 -15.59
N PRO A 242 -1.46 13.20 -14.86
CA PRO A 242 -2.20 14.36 -15.32
C PRO A 242 -1.24 15.49 -15.72
N GLY A 243 -1.47 16.08 -16.90
CA GLY A 243 -0.72 17.25 -17.36
C GLY A 243 -0.82 18.42 -16.38
N GLU A 244 0.20 19.28 -16.36
CA GLU A 244 0.19 20.51 -15.55
C GLU A 244 -1.01 21.43 -15.86
#